data_AF-A0A6F9AJU5-F1
#
_entry.id   AF-A0A6F9AJU5-F1
#
_cell.length_a   1.000
_cell.length_b   1.000
_cell.length_c   1.000
_cell.angle_alpha   90.00
_cell.angle_beta   90.00
_cell.angle_gamma   90.00
#
_symmetry.space_group_name_H-M   'P 1'
#
loop_
_entity.id
_entity.type
_entity.pdbx_description
1 polymer ?
#
loop_
_entity_poly.entity_id
_entity_poly.type
_entity_poly.pdbx_seq_one_letter_code
_entity_poly.pdbx_strand_id
1 'polypeptide(L)'
;MSSHTNLRALFDYDRAKDSGLPSQGLNFHFGDILHVVNASDDEWWQARQVTREGEVEEVGVIPSRRRVEKKERARLKTVKFNARSQDKGQSFNDKRKKNLFSRKFPFYNKSKEHSEQETSDVDRGQEEYVLSYEPVTQQEVNYTRPVIILGPMKDRVNDDLISEFPDKFGSCVPHTTRPKRDYEVDARDYHFVVSREQMEKDIQDHKFIEAGQYNNHLYGTSVQSVREVAEKVKRGEGREEEERGKERRSRIGGEGERRR
;
A
#
# COMPACT_ATOMS: atom_id res chain seq x y z
N MET A 1 -11.28 24.70 -15.98
CA MET A 1 -11.30 23.35 -16.58
C MET A 1 -11.57 22.37 -15.44
N SER A 2 -12.75 21.75 -15.38
CA SER A 2 -13.04 20.77 -14.32
C SER A 2 -12.30 19.47 -14.67
N SER A 3 -11.23 19.16 -13.94
CA SER A 3 -10.56 17.87 -14.04
C SER A 3 -11.47 16.83 -13.39
N HIS A 4 -12.23 16.10 -14.21
CA HIS A 4 -12.96 14.93 -13.76
C HIS A 4 -11.92 13.85 -13.48
N THR A 5 -11.63 13.63 -12.20
CA THR A 5 -10.56 12.75 -11.76
C THR A 5 -11.11 11.79 -10.72
N ASN A 6 -10.83 10.50 -10.91
CA ASN A 6 -11.10 9.50 -9.88
C ASN A 6 -9.95 9.51 -8.87
N LEU A 7 -10.30 9.51 -7.59
CA LEU A 7 -9.37 9.50 -6.47
C LEU A 7 -9.63 8.27 -5.61
N ARG A 8 -8.58 7.61 -5.14
CA ARG A 8 -8.64 6.65 -4.04
C ARG A 8 -8.42 7.37 -2.72
N ALA A 9 -9.33 7.17 -1.77
CA ALA A 9 -9.18 7.65 -0.40
C ALA A 9 -8.08 6.87 0.35
N LEU A 10 -7.17 7.57 1.00
CA LEU A 10 -6.09 6.97 1.82
C LEU A 10 -6.32 7.17 3.34
N PHE A 11 -7.55 7.46 3.73
CA PHE A 11 -7.99 7.65 5.12
C PHE A 11 -9.51 7.47 5.22
N ASP A 12 -10.00 7.27 6.44
CA ASP A 12 -11.44 7.25 6.73
C ASP A 12 -11.95 8.67 7.00
N TYR A 13 -13.11 9.00 6.43
CA TYR A 13 -13.76 10.28 6.65
C TYR A 13 -15.20 10.10 7.13
N ASP A 14 -15.45 10.67 8.31
CA ASP A 14 -16.77 10.75 8.93
C ASP A 14 -17.18 12.22 9.04
N ARG A 15 -18.18 12.60 8.23
CA ARG A 15 -18.73 13.96 8.18
C ARG A 15 -19.25 14.44 9.53
N ALA A 16 -19.69 13.54 10.42
CA ALA A 16 -20.19 13.92 11.74
C ALA A 16 -19.08 14.50 12.64
N LYS A 17 -17.81 14.26 12.30
CA LYS A 17 -16.64 14.80 13.03
C LYS A 17 -16.15 16.15 12.47
N ASP A 18 -16.75 16.69 11.41
CA ASP A 18 -16.37 17.97 10.81
C ASP A 18 -17.53 18.97 10.87
N SER A 19 -17.36 20.02 11.68
CA SER A 19 -18.30 21.14 11.75
C SER A 19 -17.96 22.17 10.68
N GLY A 20 -18.99 22.73 10.01
CA GLY A 20 -18.80 23.78 9.00
C GLY A 20 -18.71 23.27 7.56
N LEU A 21 -19.34 22.13 7.29
CA LEU A 21 -19.57 21.63 5.94
C LEU A 21 -20.43 22.64 5.13
N PRO A 22 -20.05 22.99 3.89
CA PRO A 22 -20.83 23.89 3.06
C PRO A 22 -22.13 23.26 2.53
N SER A 23 -22.22 21.92 2.50
CA SER A 23 -23.42 21.16 2.12
C SER A 23 -23.36 19.72 2.68
N GLN A 24 -24.19 18.81 2.18
CA GLN A 24 -24.21 17.41 2.63
C GLN A 24 -22.85 16.73 2.44
N GLY A 25 -22.19 16.38 3.54
CA GLY A 25 -20.92 15.66 3.52
C GLY A 25 -21.07 14.22 3.00
N LEU A 26 -20.06 13.75 2.26
CA LEU A 26 -19.96 12.36 1.80
C LEU A 26 -19.00 11.59 2.72
N ASN A 27 -19.51 10.56 3.39
CA ASN A 27 -18.67 9.64 4.17
C ASN A 27 -17.95 8.66 3.25
N PHE A 28 -16.73 8.26 3.62
CA PHE A 28 -15.97 7.25 2.91
C PHE A 28 -14.93 6.58 3.82
N HIS A 29 -14.44 5.43 3.39
CA HIS A 29 -13.41 4.66 4.07
C HIS A 29 -12.12 4.60 3.24
N PHE A 30 -11.03 4.20 3.89
CA PHE A 30 -9.78 3.88 3.21
C PHE A 30 -10.01 2.90 2.05
N GLY A 31 -9.49 3.24 0.87
CA GLY A 31 -9.58 2.43 -0.34
C GLY A 31 -10.80 2.72 -1.22
N ASP A 32 -11.79 3.48 -0.75
CA ASP A 32 -12.93 3.89 -1.56
C ASP A 32 -12.47 4.72 -2.77
N ILE A 33 -13.16 4.54 -3.90
CA ILE A 33 -12.94 5.33 -5.12
C ILE A 33 -13.99 6.43 -5.20
N LEU A 34 -13.53 7.67 -5.37
CA LEU A 34 -14.34 8.88 -5.40
C LEU A 34 -14.17 9.56 -6.76
N HIS A 35 -15.29 9.82 -7.43
CA HIS A 35 -15.30 10.64 -8.64
C HIS A 35 -15.47 12.10 -8.26
N VAL A 36 -14.45 12.93 -8.51
CA VAL A 36 -14.50 14.36 -8.19
C VAL A 36 -15.18 15.13 -9.33
N VAL A 37 -16.35 15.68 -9.02
CA VAL A 37 -17.19 16.46 -9.95
C VAL A 37 -16.69 17.91 -10.02
N ASN A 38 -16.33 18.48 -8.86
CA ASN A 38 -15.83 19.84 -8.77
C ASN A 38 -14.77 19.98 -7.68
N ALA A 39 -13.59 20.46 -8.07
CA ALA A 39 -12.44 20.74 -7.21
C ALA A 39 -12.02 22.22 -7.21
N SER A 40 -12.93 23.14 -7.54
CA SER A 40 -12.62 24.58 -7.66
C SER A 40 -12.36 25.27 -6.33
N ASP A 41 -12.93 24.74 -5.24
CA ASP A 41 -12.77 25.30 -3.90
C ASP A 41 -11.55 24.68 -3.18
N ASP A 42 -10.81 25.52 -2.47
CA ASP A 42 -9.55 25.18 -1.82
C ASP A 42 -9.72 24.29 -0.57
N GLU A 43 -10.91 24.22 0.01
CA GLU A 43 -11.21 23.53 1.27
C GLU A 43 -12.16 22.35 1.09
N TRP A 44 -13.12 22.43 0.16
CA TRP A 44 -14.17 21.44 -0.02
C TRP A 44 -14.39 21.08 -1.49
N TRP A 45 -14.37 19.78 -1.81
CA TRP A 45 -14.63 19.29 -3.16
C TRP A 45 -15.98 18.58 -3.22
N GLN A 46 -16.65 18.65 -4.37
CA GLN A 46 -17.86 17.88 -4.64
C GLN A 46 -17.46 16.57 -5.30
N ALA A 47 -17.89 15.45 -4.73
CA ALA A 47 -17.58 14.12 -5.21
C ALA A 47 -18.75 13.17 -5.01
N ARG A 48 -18.67 12.03 -5.69
CA ARG A 48 -19.57 10.88 -5.52
C ARG A 48 -18.77 9.59 -5.42
N GLN A 49 -19.32 8.58 -4.75
CA GLN A 49 -18.65 7.29 -4.62
C GLN A 49 -18.82 6.47 -5.92
N VAL A 50 -17.74 5.80 -6.32
CA VAL A 50 -17.74 4.84 -7.43
C VAL A 50 -17.83 3.44 -6.82
N THR A 51 -18.91 2.73 -7.13
CA THR A 51 -19.13 1.36 -6.66
C THR A 51 -18.92 0.36 -7.81
N ARG A 52 -18.93 -0.94 -7.49
CA ARG A 52 -18.84 -2.00 -8.51
C ARG A 52 -20.03 -2.00 -9.48
N GLU A 53 -21.19 -1.54 -9.02
CA GLU A 53 -22.44 -1.47 -9.79
C GLU A 53 -22.54 -0.18 -10.62
N GLY A 54 -21.61 0.76 -10.43
CA GLY A 54 -21.56 2.04 -11.12
C GLY A 54 -21.34 3.23 -10.18
N GLU A 55 -21.41 4.42 -10.74
CA GLU A 55 -21.30 5.67 -9.98
C GLU A 55 -22.63 5.97 -9.27
N VAL A 56 -22.57 6.21 -7.96
CA VAL A 56 -23.75 6.59 -7.18
C VAL A 56 -24.16 8.00 -7.58
N GLU A 57 -25.44 8.25 -7.86
CA GLU A 57 -25.88 9.59 -8.29
C GLU A 57 -25.71 10.67 -7.20
N GLU A 58 -25.68 10.28 -5.94
CA GLU A 58 -25.55 11.19 -4.80
C GLU A 58 -24.18 11.88 -4.78
N VAL A 59 -24.21 13.20 -4.95
CA VAL A 59 -23.03 14.06 -4.80
C VAL A 59 -23.02 14.65 -3.39
N GLY A 60 -21.88 14.52 -2.71
CA GLY A 60 -21.64 15.17 -1.43
C GLY A 60 -20.30 15.88 -1.40
N VAL A 61 -20.03 16.57 -0.30
CA VAL A 61 -18.76 17.28 -0.11
C VAL A 61 -17.74 16.44 0.67
N ILE A 62 -16.51 16.46 0.18
CA ILE A 62 -15.33 15.85 0.79
C ILE A 62 -14.28 16.94 1.06
N PRO A 63 -13.42 16.80 2.08
CA PRO A 63 -12.37 17.79 2.32
C PRO A 63 -11.36 17.76 1.19
N SER A 64 -10.89 18.93 0.75
CA SER A 64 -9.83 19.02 -0.26
C SER A 64 -8.54 18.38 0.24
N ARG A 65 -7.66 18.00 -0.69
CA ARG A 65 -6.30 17.54 -0.34
C ARG A 65 -5.58 18.52 0.58
N ARG A 66 -5.66 19.83 0.27
CA ARG A 66 -5.01 20.89 1.06
C ARG A 66 -5.55 20.95 2.49
N ARG A 67 -6.87 20.82 2.67
CA ARG A 67 -7.53 20.83 3.99
C ARG A 67 -7.09 19.64 4.83
N VAL A 68 -7.09 18.42 4.26
CA VAL A 68 -6.66 17.19 4.94
C VAL A 68 -5.20 17.30 5.38
N GLU A 69 -4.31 17.68 4.46
CA GLU A 69 -2.88 17.77 4.75
C GLU A 69 -2.56 18.86 5.80
N LYS A 70 -3.27 20.00 5.77
CA LYS A 70 -3.11 21.06 6.78
C LYS A 70 -3.53 20.57 8.17
N LYS A 71 -4.65 19.85 8.27
CA LYS A 71 -5.18 19.31 9.53
C LYS A 71 -4.23 18.26 10.13
N GLU A 72 -3.76 17.32 9.32
CA GLU A 72 -2.84 16.27 9.80
C GLU A 72 -1.47 16.84 10.19
N ARG A 73 -0.89 17.76 9.41
CA ARG A 73 0.36 18.43 9.81
C ARG A 73 0.22 19.19 11.12
N ALA A 74 -0.94 19.83 11.37
CA ALA A 74 -1.19 20.51 12.64
C ALA A 74 -1.27 19.50 13.80
N ARG A 75 -1.95 18.37 13.61
CA ARG A 75 -2.03 17.29 14.60
C ARG A 75 -0.65 16.74 14.94
N LEU A 76 0.19 16.44 13.95
CA LEU A 76 1.53 15.88 14.14
C LEU A 76 2.47 16.86 14.88
N LYS A 77 2.32 18.17 14.63
CA LYS A 77 3.04 19.20 15.41
C LYS A 77 2.63 19.23 16.88
N THR A 78 1.36 19.03 17.20
CA THR A 78 0.86 19.04 18.59
C THR A 78 1.20 17.76 19.34
N VAL A 79 1.33 16.62 18.65
CA VAL A 79 1.59 15.30 19.26
C VAL A 79 3.08 15.07 19.57
N LYS A 80 3.98 16.02 19.25
CA LYS A 80 5.36 16.02 19.76
C LYS A 80 5.34 16.21 21.28
N PHE A 81 5.25 15.12 22.03
CA PHE A 81 5.46 15.11 23.47
C PHE A 81 6.78 15.81 23.76
N ASN A 82 6.76 16.82 24.63
CA ASN A 82 7.94 17.41 25.26
C ASN A 82 8.69 16.32 26.05
N ALA A 83 9.42 15.43 25.38
CA ALA A 83 10.27 14.41 25.99
C ALA A 83 11.63 14.99 26.45
N ARG A 84 11.62 16.21 26.98
CA ARG A 84 12.71 16.79 27.76
C ARG A 84 12.14 17.69 28.83
N SER A 85 11.70 17.09 29.93
CA SER A 85 11.70 17.72 31.27
C SER A 85 11.22 16.71 32.31
N GLN A 86 12.14 15.91 32.85
CA GLN A 86 12.19 15.62 34.28
C GLN A 86 13.52 14.92 34.61
N ASP A 87 14.55 15.71 34.88
CA ASP A 87 15.50 15.38 35.94
C ASP A 87 16.15 16.66 36.50
N LYS A 88 16.40 16.64 37.82
CA LYS A 88 17.07 17.62 38.69
C LYS A 88 16.25 18.78 39.29
N GLY A 89 15.67 18.48 40.44
CA GLY A 89 16.18 18.96 41.75
C GLY A 89 16.60 20.43 41.93
N GLN A 90 15.77 21.14 42.71
CA GLN A 90 16.09 22.15 43.74
C GLN A 90 16.84 23.47 43.40
N SER A 91 16.07 24.55 43.59
CA SER A 91 16.35 25.72 44.47
C SER A 91 16.85 27.06 43.91
N PHE A 92 16.28 28.10 44.53
CA PHE A 92 16.67 29.52 44.69
C PHE A 92 16.10 30.60 43.76
N ASN A 93 15.50 31.60 44.43
CA ASN A 93 15.07 32.93 43.98
C ASN A 93 16.12 33.63 43.08
N ASP A 94 15.70 34.44 42.10
CA ASP A 94 15.61 35.92 42.23
C ASP A 94 15.22 36.60 40.91
N LYS A 95 14.77 37.84 41.03
CA LYS A 95 14.31 38.79 40.03
C LYS A 95 15.36 39.14 38.96
N ARG A 96 14.88 39.48 37.75
CA ARG A 96 15.23 40.67 36.90
C ARG A 96 15.49 40.37 35.41
N LYS A 97 14.61 40.93 34.56
CA LYS A 97 14.89 41.79 33.39
C LYS A 97 16.35 41.81 32.84
N LYS A 98 16.53 41.43 31.56
CA LYS A 98 16.89 42.30 30.41
C LYS A 98 17.59 41.52 29.27
N ASN A 99 17.28 41.95 28.04
CA ASN A 99 18.02 41.73 26.80
C ASN A 99 19.53 41.90 26.97
N LEU A 100 20.35 41.26 26.11
CA LEU A 100 21.35 41.93 25.26
C LEU A 100 22.18 40.93 24.42
N PHE A 101 22.24 41.22 23.13
CA PHE A 101 23.25 40.73 22.19
C PHE A 101 24.64 41.31 22.51
N SER A 102 25.70 40.52 22.38
CA SER A 102 27.11 40.96 22.23
C SER A 102 27.96 39.76 21.77
N ARG A 103 28.35 39.65 20.50
CA ARG A 103 29.60 40.12 19.84
C ARG A 103 30.92 39.41 20.29
N LYS A 104 31.39 38.49 19.42
CA LYS A 104 32.74 38.33 18.80
C LYS A 104 34.02 38.25 19.69
N PHE A 105 34.72 37.10 19.80
CA PHE A 105 35.94 36.57 19.06
C PHE A 105 37.29 36.80 19.82
N PRO A 106 38.49 36.25 19.50
CA PRO A 106 38.96 34.98 18.85
C PRO A 106 40.18 34.30 19.60
N PHE A 107 40.77 33.21 19.03
CA PHE A 107 42.15 32.66 19.17
C PHE A 107 42.39 31.23 19.78
N TYR A 108 42.55 30.27 18.86
CA TYR A 108 43.62 29.24 18.69
C TYR A 108 44.23 28.47 19.89
N ASN A 109 43.89 27.17 20.04
CA ASN A 109 44.84 26.03 19.86
C ASN A 109 44.23 24.64 20.15
N LYS A 110 44.14 23.82 19.09
CA LYS A 110 44.61 22.43 18.93
C LYS A 110 44.70 21.52 20.18
N SER A 111 43.85 20.49 20.23
CA SER A 111 44.27 19.07 20.11
C SER A 111 43.13 18.07 20.37
N LYS A 112 43.19 16.96 19.62
CA LYS A 112 42.63 15.62 19.91
C LYS A 112 41.19 15.33 19.45
N GLU A 113 41.13 14.76 18.24
CA GLU A 113 40.33 13.58 17.85
C GLU A 113 39.17 13.17 18.78
N HIS A 114 37.94 13.40 18.32
CA HIS A 114 36.90 12.38 18.27
C HIS A 114 35.88 12.77 17.19
N SER A 115 35.60 11.83 16.30
CA SER A 115 34.66 11.92 15.20
C SER A 115 33.24 12.14 15.69
N GLU A 116 32.73 13.36 15.58
CA GLU A 116 31.30 13.68 15.64
C GLU A 116 31.01 14.74 14.58
N GLN A 117 30.96 14.28 13.32
CA GLN A 117 30.46 15.08 12.23
C GLN A 117 29.25 14.34 11.64
N GLU A 118 28.14 15.09 11.57
CA GLU A 118 26.93 14.83 10.80
C GLU A 118 25.85 13.97 11.47
N THR A 119 25.18 14.58 12.45
CA THR A 119 23.74 14.33 12.68
C THR A 119 22.94 15.64 12.70
N SER A 120 23.17 16.51 11.71
CA SER A 120 22.35 17.74 11.56
C SER A 120 21.75 17.92 10.18
N ASP A 121 21.78 16.91 9.31
CA ASP A 121 21.24 16.99 7.94
C ASP A 121 20.11 15.97 7.63
N VAL A 122 19.53 15.31 8.65
CA VAL A 122 18.35 14.43 8.46
C VAL A 122 17.02 15.16 8.75
N ASP A 123 17.06 16.35 9.35
CA ASP A 123 15.85 17.10 9.80
C ASP A 123 15.35 18.14 8.77
N ARG A 124 15.85 18.11 7.52
CA ARG A 124 15.58 19.15 6.50
C ARG A 124 14.99 18.65 5.18
N GLY A 125 14.35 17.48 5.12
CA GLY A 125 13.88 16.96 3.82
C GLY A 125 12.68 16.01 3.79
N GLN A 126 12.21 15.47 4.92
CA GLN A 126 10.93 14.76 4.89
C GLN A 126 9.81 15.81 5.03
N GLU A 127 9.34 16.35 3.91
CA GLU A 127 7.94 16.73 3.85
C GLU A 127 7.15 15.51 4.34
N GLU A 128 6.63 15.59 5.56
CA GLU A 128 5.90 14.51 6.21
C GLU A 128 4.78 14.08 5.25
N TYR A 129 4.92 12.86 4.70
CA TYR A 129 4.04 12.38 3.65
C TYR A 129 2.67 12.12 4.25
N VAL A 130 1.77 13.09 4.09
CA VAL A 130 0.40 12.98 4.59
C VAL A 130 -0.46 12.23 3.58
N LEU A 131 -0.99 11.09 4.02
CA LEU A 131 -1.99 10.33 3.28
C LEU A 131 -3.29 11.14 3.17
N SER A 132 -3.72 11.40 1.93
CA SER A 132 -4.97 12.09 1.62
C SER A 132 -5.70 11.35 0.49
N TYR A 133 -5.35 11.65 -0.75
CA TYR A 133 -5.94 11.05 -1.93
C TYR A 133 -4.88 10.67 -2.95
N GLU A 134 -5.10 9.53 -3.62
CA GLU A 134 -4.28 9.05 -4.74
C GLU A 134 -5.10 9.13 -6.03
N PRO A 135 -4.66 9.87 -7.08
CA PRO A 135 -5.31 9.83 -8.38
C PRO A 135 -5.26 8.44 -8.99
N VAL A 136 -6.40 7.96 -9.52
CA VAL A 136 -6.52 6.64 -10.12
C VAL A 136 -7.19 6.69 -11.48
N THR A 137 -6.84 5.73 -12.33
CA THR A 137 -7.50 5.46 -13.60
C THR A 137 -7.95 4.02 -13.66
N GLN A 138 -9.09 3.77 -14.30
CA GLN A 138 -9.54 2.40 -14.54
C GLN A 138 -8.74 1.80 -15.69
N GLN A 139 -8.19 0.61 -15.48
CA GLN A 139 -7.42 -0.11 -16.46
C GLN A 139 -7.96 -1.54 -16.59
N GLU A 140 -8.20 -1.97 -17.83
CA GLU A 140 -8.50 -3.37 -18.12
C GLU A 140 -7.20 -4.20 -18.03
N VAL A 141 -7.29 -5.33 -17.33
CA VAL A 141 -6.16 -6.24 -17.13
C VAL A 141 -6.46 -7.59 -17.76
N ASN A 142 -5.43 -8.20 -18.34
CA ASN A 142 -5.55 -9.48 -19.03
C ASN A 142 -5.07 -10.68 -18.17
N TYR A 143 -4.84 -10.49 -16.87
CA TYR A 143 -4.36 -11.49 -15.91
C TYR A 143 -5.18 -11.44 -14.62
N THR A 144 -5.16 -12.52 -13.83
CA THR A 144 -5.73 -12.56 -12.48
C THR A 144 -4.80 -11.85 -11.50
N ARG A 145 -5.31 -10.87 -10.75
CA ARG A 145 -4.48 -10.05 -9.85
C ARG A 145 -3.88 -10.90 -8.71
N PRO A 146 -2.58 -10.80 -8.43
CA PRO A 146 -2.00 -11.41 -7.22
C PRO A 146 -2.65 -10.86 -5.96
N VAL A 147 -2.77 -11.69 -4.93
CA VAL A 147 -3.34 -11.33 -3.64
C VAL A 147 -2.23 -11.35 -2.58
N ILE A 148 -2.14 -10.28 -1.81
CA ILE A 148 -1.21 -10.16 -0.68
C ILE A 148 -2.03 -9.84 0.56
N ILE A 149 -1.98 -10.72 1.56
CA ILE A 149 -2.64 -10.54 2.84
C ILE A 149 -1.58 -10.17 3.87
N LEU A 150 -1.78 -9.05 4.56
CA LEU A 150 -0.88 -8.54 5.57
C LEU A 150 -1.58 -8.48 6.93
N GLY A 151 -0.81 -8.59 8.00
CA GLY A 151 -1.30 -8.51 9.37
C GLY A 151 -1.49 -9.86 10.07
N PRO A 152 -2.04 -9.85 11.29
CA PRO A 152 -2.31 -11.06 12.06
C PRO A 152 -3.18 -12.04 11.26
N MET A 153 -2.95 -13.34 11.49
CA MET A 153 -3.69 -14.44 10.83
C MET A 153 -3.51 -14.55 9.31
N LYS A 154 -2.62 -13.77 8.67
CA LYS A 154 -2.37 -13.83 7.22
C LYS A 154 -2.14 -15.26 6.69
N ASP A 155 -1.42 -16.09 7.46
CA ASP A 155 -1.05 -17.45 7.05
C ASP A 155 -2.29 -18.35 7.04
N ARG A 156 -3.13 -18.26 8.08
CA ARG A 156 -4.39 -18.99 8.14
C ARG A 156 -5.34 -18.61 7.02
N VAL A 157 -5.50 -17.31 6.74
CA VAL A 157 -6.37 -16.85 5.65
C VAL A 157 -5.84 -17.34 4.30
N ASN A 158 -4.52 -17.34 4.10
CA ASN A 158 -3.91 -17.88 2.90
C ASN A 158 -4.20 -19.38 2.73
N ASP A 159 -4.00 -20.18 3.78
CA ASP A 159 -4.29 -21.62 3.78
C ASP A 159 -5.78 -21.91 3.51
N ASP A 160 -6.68 -21.15 4.15
CA ASP A 160 -8.13 -21.28 3.96
C ASP A 160 -8.53 -20.95 2.51
N LEU A 161 -8.01 -19.87 1.91
CA LEU A 161 -8.32 -19.50 0.52
C LEU A 161 -7.87 -20.55 -0.50
N ILE A 162 -6.67 -21.11 -0.33
CA ILE A 162 -6.14 -22.13 -1.24
C ILE A 162 -6.90 -23.45 -1.09
N SER A 163 -7.25 -23.82 0.14
CA SER A 163 -7.94 -25.09 0.41
C SER A 163 -9.42 -25.06 0.05
N GLU A 164 -10.11 -23.95 0.28
CA GLU A 164 -11.55 -23.80 0.00
C GLU A 164 -11.82 -23.50 -1.49
N PHE A 165 -10.92 -22.77 -2.15
CA PHE A 165 -11.09 -22.36 -3.54
C PHE A 165 -9.86 -22.68 -4.41
N PRO A 166 -9.49 -23.97 -4.56
CA PRO A 166 -8.27 -24.40 -5.26
C PRO A 166 -8.24 -24.01 -6.74
N ASP A 167 -9.41 -23.80 -7.35
CA ASP A 167 -9.53 -23.42 -8.76
C ASP A 167 -9.28 -21.91 -8.99
N LYS A 168 -9.32 -21.12 -7.91
CA LYS A 168 -9.15 -19.65 -7.95
C LYS A 168 -7.85 -19.17 -7.32
N PHE A 169 -7.33 -19.89 -6.33
CA PHE A 169 -6.13 -19.53 -5.60
C PHE A 169 -5.08 -20.62 -5.68
N GLY A 170 -3.82 -20.19 -5.79
CA GLY A 170 -2.68 -21.08 -5.77
C GLY A 170 -1.41 -20.31 -5.40
N SER A 171 -0.45 -21.02 -4.82
CA SER A 171 0.86 -20.48 -4.50
C SER A 171 1.78 -20.50 -5.71
N CYS A 172 2.56 -19.44 -5.89
CA CYS A 172 3.68 -19.46 -6.84
C CYS A 172 4.88 -20.22 -6.25
N VAL A 173 5.70 -20.83 -7.10
CA VAL A 173 6.90 -21.56 -6.66
C VAL A 173 8.06 -20.58 -6.42
N PRO A 174 8.59 -20.49 -5.19
CA PRO A 174 9.73 -19.62 -4.87
C PRO A 174 11.05 -20.21 -5.37
N HIS A 175 12.11 -19.41 -5.37
CA HIS A 175 13.48 -19.84 -5.69
C HIS A 175 14.31 -19.97 -4.43
N THR A 176 15.30 -20.87 -4.45
CA THR A 176 16.31 -20.95 -3.39
C THR A 176 17.68 -21.41 -3.90
N THR A 177 18.76 -20.91 -3.29
CA THR A 177 20.12 -21.45 -3.49
C THR A 177 20.41 -22.64 -2.57
N ARG A 178 19.47 -23.03 -1.70
CA ARG A 178 19.63 -24.21 -0.85
C ARG A 178 19.69 -25.46 -1.72
N PRO A 179 20.62 -26.40 -1.47
CA PRO A 179 20.59 -27.70 -2.13
C PRO A 179 19.24 -28.40 -1.92
N LYS A 180 18.72 -28.96 -3.02
CA LYS A 180 17.49 -29.76 -3.02
C LYS A 180 17.68 -30.99 -2.13
N ARG A 181 16.70 -31.27 -1.27
CA ARG A 181 16.65 -32.52 -0.48
C ARG A 181 16.11 -33.67 -1.34
N ASP A 182 16.32 -34.91 -0.89
CA ASP A 182 15.94 -36.09 -1.67
C ASP A 182 14.43 -36.19 -1.92
N TYR A 183 13.61 -35.75 -0.96
CA TYR A 183 12.14 -35.76 -1.05
C TYR A 183 11.54 -34.52 -1.75
N GLU A 184 12.36 -33.51 -2.05
CA GLU A 184 11.92 -32.29 -2.72
C GLU A 184 11.97 -32.45 -4.23
N VAL A 185 11.03 -31.83 -4.92
CA VAL A 185 10.90 -31.82 -6.38
C VAL A 185 11.15 -30.41 -6.89
N ASP A 186 12.09 -30.29 -7.82
CA ASP A 186 12.40 -29.01 -8.47
C ASP A 186 11.20 -28.52 -9.28
N ALA A 187 10.99 -27.20 -9.30
CA ALA A 187 9.83 -26.52 -9.85
C ALA A 187 8.46 -26.88 -9.21
N ARG A 188 8.46 -27.61 -8.07
CA ARG A 188 7.26 -27.82 -7.23
C ARG A 188 7.43 -27.20 -5.86
N ASP A 189 8.48 -27.62 -5.14
CA ASP A 189 8.74 -27.12 -3.79
C ASP A 189 9.51 -25.78 -3.85
N TYR A 190 10.56 -25.74 -4.67
CA TYR A 190 11.32 -24.55 -5.03
C TYR A 190 11.86 -24.70 -6.46
N HIS A 191 12.22 -23.58 -7.08
CA HIS A 191 13.23 -23.56 -8.13
C HIS A 191 14.62 -23.55 -7.48
N PHE A 192 15.33 -24.66 -7.59
CA PHE A 192 16.64 -24.82 -6.96
C PHE A 192 17.74 -24.21 -7.84
N VAL A 193 18.24 -23.04 -7.43
CA VAL A 193 19.26 -22.28 -8.15
C VAL A 193 20.64 -22.75 -7.71
N VAL A 194 21.43 -23.29 -8.64
CA VAL A 194 22.73 -23.89 -8.34
C VAL A 194 23.79 -22.83 -8.00
N SER A 195 23.84 -21.72 -8.75
CA SER A 195 24.80 -20.64 -8.52
C SER A 195 24.18 -19.55 -7.65
N ARG A 196 24.77 -19.33 -6.48
CA ARG A 196 24.41 -18.22 -5.61
C ARG A 196 24.68 -16.88 -6.29
N GLU A 197 25.80 -16.75 -6.99
CA GLU A 197 26.19 -15.55 -7.69
C GLU A 197 25.16 -15.17 -8.77
N GLN A 198 24.62 -16.15 -9.48
CA GLN A 198 23.55 -15.92 -10.45
C GLN A 198 22.27 -15.42 -9.77
N MET A 199 21.86 -16.02 -8.64
CA MET A 199 20.69 -15.54 -7.91
C MET A 199 20.89 -14.11 -7.35
N GLU A 200 22.09 -13.78 -6.88
CA GLU A 200 22.42 -12.42 -6.42
C GLU A 200 22.33 -11.40 -7.56
N LYS A 201 22.82 -11.77 -8.75
CA LYS A 201 22.65 -10.94 -9.96
C LYS A 201 21.18 -10.78 -10.34
N ASP A 202 20.40 -11.85 -10.30
CA ASP A 202 18.97 -11.80 -10.62
C ASP A 202 18.16 -10.95 -9.62
N ILE A 203 18.59 -10.91 -8.35
CA ILE A 203 18.05 -9.98 -7.35
C ILE A 203 18.40 -8.53 -7.69
N GLN A 204 19.65 -8.24 -8.07
CA GLN A 204 20.09 -6.90 -8.51
C GLN A 204 19.38 -6.44 -9.79
N ASP A 205 19.08 -7.38 -10.69
CA ASP A 205 18.34 -7.13 -11.93
C ASP A 205 16.81 -7.01 -11.72
N HIS A 206 16.35 -6.89 -10.47
CA HIS A 206 14.93 -6.76 -10.08
C HIS A 206 14.01 -7.87 -10.61
N LYS A 207 14.53 -9.11 -10.73
CA LYS A 207 13.72 -10.28 -11.14
C LYS A 207 12.88 -10.85 -10.00
N PHE A 208 13.13 -10.42 -8.77
CA PHE A 208 12.43 -10.83 -7.55
C PHE A 208 11.63 -9.66 -6.97
N ILE A 209 10.37 -9.93 -6.59
CA ILE A 209 9.55 -8.96 -5.85
C ILE A 209 9.94 -8.91 -4.36
N GLU A 210 10.48 -10.00 -3.86
CA GLU A 210 10.99 -10.18 -2.51
C GLU A 210 12.13 -11.19 -2.54
N ALA A 211 13.20 -10.92 -1.80
CA ALA A 211 14.28 -11.85 -1.56
C ALA A 211 14.87 -11.67 -0.17
N GLY A 212 15.36 -12.76 0.41
CA GLY A 212 15.94 -12.78 1.74
C GLY A 212 16.94 -13.91 1.90
N GLN A 213 17.67 -13.89 3.02
CA GLN A 213 18.63 -14.94 3.37
C GLN A 213 18.19 -15.64 4.64
N TYR A 214 18.22 -16.98 4.62
CA TYR A 214 17.98 -17.81 5.77
C TYR A 214 18.96 -18.99 5.79
N ASN A 215 19.62 -19.23 6.93
CA ASN A 215 20.65 -20.26 7.09
C ASN A 215 21.70 -20.24 5.96
N ASN A 216 22.22 -19.05 5.62
CA ASN A 216 23.18 -18.81 4.52
C ASN A 216 22.72 -19.20 3.10
N HIS A 217 21.43 -19.48 2.89
CA HIS A 217 20.87 -19.69 1.57
C HIS A 217 19.93 -18.54 1.21
N LEU A 218 19.93 -18.17 -0.06
CA LEU A 218 19.01 -17.16 -0.59
C LEU A 218 17.67 -17.80 -0.88
N TYR A 219 16.60 -17.02 -0.67
CA TYR A 219 15.24 -17.35 -1.02
C TYR A 219 14.62 -16.13 -1.70
N GLY A 220 13.74 -16.34 -2.66
CA GLY A 220 13.05 -15.23 -3.29
C GLY A 220 11.82 -15.63 -4.10
N THR A 221 10.87 -14.71 -4.19
CA THR A 221 9.67 -14.85 -5.01
C THR A 221 9.89 -14.06 -6.29
N SER A 222 10.03 -14.77 -7.42
CA SER A 222 10.32 -14.12 -8.70
C SER A 222 9.05 -13.49 -9.30
N VAL A 223 9.21 -12.40 -10.04
CA VAL A 223 8.12 -11.79 -10.80
C VAL A 223 7.52 -12.79 -11.78
N GLN A 224 8.36 -13.64 -12.37
CA GLN A 224 7.95 -14.66 -13.33
C GLN A 224 7.08 -15.74 -12.69
N SER A 225 7.46 -16.26 -11.52
CA SER A 225 6.67 -17.27 -10.80
C SER A 225 5.26 -16.76 -10.47
N VAL A 226 5.13 -15.48 -10.11
CA VAL A 226 3.82 -14.86 -9.85
C VAL A 226 3.00 -14.70 -11.13
N ARG A 227 3.62 -14.25 -12.22
CA ARG A 227 2.95 -14.09 -13.53
C ARG A 227 2.40 -15.40 -14.06
N GLU A 228 3.16 -16.50 -13.93
CA GLU A 228 2.72 -17.81 -14.40
C GLU A 228 1.43 -18.29 -13.74
N VAL A 229 1.25 -18.00 -12.44
CA VAL A 229 0.00 -18.32 -11.74
C VAL A 229 -1.12 -17.37 -12.18
N ALA A 230 -0.84 -16.07 -12.25
CA ALA A 230 -1.79 -15.04 -12.65
C ALA A 230 -2.39 -15.26 -14.05
N GLU A 231 -1.62 -15.82 -14.98
CA GLU A 231 -2.05 -16.13 -16.34
C GLU A 231 -2.77 -17.48 -16.45
N LYS A 232 -2.45 -18.45 -15.58
CA LYS A 232 -3.06 -19.80 -15.58
C LYS A 232 -4.48 -19.80 -15.02
N VAL A 233 -4.74 -19.13 -13.89
CA VAL A 233 -6.07 -19.09 -13.25
C VAL A 233 -7.14 -18.59 -14.23
N LYS A 234 -6.83 -17.52 -14.99
CA LYS A 234 -7.71 -16.99 -16.02
C LYS A 234 -8.07 -18.00 -17.12
N ARG A 235 -7.13 -18.87 -17.52
CA ARG A 235 -7.40 -19.93 -18.51
C ARG A 235 -8.29 -21.04 -17.97
N GLY A 236 -8.26 -21.29 -16.65
CA GLY A 236 -9.16 -22.21 -15.96
C GLY A 236 -10.59 -21.70 -15.98
N GLU A 237 -10.81 -20.45 -15.55
CA GLU A 237 -12.14 -19.81 -15.52
C GLU A 237 -12.79 -19.75 -16.92
N GLY A 238 -12.03 -19.42 -17.96
CA GLY A 238 -12.54 -19.36 -19.33
C GLY A 238 -13.00 -20.71 -19.90
N ARG A 239 -12.43 -21.83 -19.45
CA ARG A 239 -12.85 -23.17 -19.89
C ARG A 239 -14.17 -23.59 -19.23
N GLU A 240 -14.36 -23.27 -17.95
CA GLU A 240 -15.60 -23.60 -17.24
C GLU A 240 -16.81 -22.81 -17.76
N GLU A 241 -16.65 -21.54 -18.12
CA GLU A 241 -17.72 -20.75 -18.75
C GLU A 241 -18.11 -21.31 -20.12
N GLU A 242 -17.13 -21.77 -20.91
CA GLU A 242 -17.38 -22.39 -22.21
C GLU A 242 -18.13 -23.74 -22.06
N GLU A 243 -17.76 -24.55 -21.06
CA GLU A 243 -18.45 -25.80 -20.75
C GLU A 243 -19.87 -25.58 -20.21
N ARG A 244 -20.07 -24.62 -19.29
CA ARG A 244 -21.42 -24.24 -18.82
C ARG A 244 -22.28 -23.65 -19.95
N GLY A 245 -21.68 -22.93 -20.88
CA GLY A 245 -22.35 -22.43 -22.08
C GLY A 245 -22.77 -23.56 -23.03
N LYS A 246 -21.93 -24.59 -23.19
CA LYS A 246 -22.24 -25.81 -23.95
C LYS A 246 -23.34 -26.63 -23.29
N GLU A 247 -23.33 -26.78 -21.97
CA GLU A 247 -24.36 -27.50 -21.21
C GLU A 247 -25.72 -26.78 -21.23
N ARG A 248 -25.73 -25.44 -21.18
CA ARG A 248 -26.95 -24.65 -21.37
C ARG A 248 -27.53 -24.80 -22.78
N ARG A 249 -26.67 -24.85 -23.82
CA ARG A 249 -27.11 -25.08 -25.20
C ARG A 249 -27.63 -26.49 -25.45
N SER A 250 -27.05 -27.51 -24.81
CA SER A 250 -27.53 -28.89 -24.95
C SER A 250 -28.89 -29.13 -24.29
N ARG A 251 -29.18 -28.46 -23.16
CA ARG A 251 -30.52 -28.52 -22.52
C ARG A 251 -31.62 -27.87 -23.36
N ILE A 252 -31.31 -26.78 -24.07
CA ILE A 252 -32.29 -26.08 -24.94
C ILE A 252 -32.52 -26.87 -26.25
N GLY A 253 -31.52 -27.62 -26.75
CA GLY A 253 -31.65 -28.45 -27.94
C GLY A 253 -32.40 -29.78 -27.75
N GLY A 254 -32.61 -30.23 -26.50
CA GLY A 254 -33.21 -31.54 -26.19
C GLY A 254 -34.73 -31.59 -26.12
N GLU A 255 -35.43 -30.45 -26.07
CA GLU A 255 -36.89 -30.41 -25.93
C GLU A 255 -37.66 -30.38 -27.27
N GLY A 256 -36.94 -30.33 -28.41
CA GLY A 256 -37.55 -30.21 -29.75
C GLY A 256 -37.95 -31.52 -30.46
N GLU A 257 -37.53 -32.69 -29.96
CA GLU A 257 -37.60 -33.94 -30.76
C GLU A 257 -38.44 -35.07 -30.12
N ARG A 258 -39.55 -34.71 -29.46
CA ARG A 258 -40.57 -35.69 -29.04
C ARG A 258 -42.00 -35.21 -29.30
N ARG A 259 -42.31 -34.81 -30.53
CA ARG A 259 -43.69 -34.77 -31.03
C ARG A 259 -43.72 -35.13 -32.52
N ARG A 260 -43.79 -36.42 -32.80
CA ARG A 260 -44.42 -36.96 -34.01
C ARG A 260 -45.26 -38.16 -33.59
#